data_AF-A0A2S7YZ28-F1
#
_entry.id   AF-A0A2S7YZ28-F1
#
_cell.length_a   1.000
_cell.length_b   1.000
_cell.length_c   1.000
_cell.angle_alpha   90.00
_cell.angle_beta   90.00
_cell.angle_gamma   90.00
#
_symmetry.space_group_name_H-M   'P 1'
#
loop_
_entity.id
_entity.type
_entity.pdbx_description
1 polymer ?
#
loop_
_entity_poly.entity_id
_entity_poly.type
_entity_poly.pdbx_seq_one_letter_code
_entity_poly.pdbx_strand_id
1 'polypeptide(L)'
;MEFLLVTYDTSDYYWQNNTPVHNPDEFWFRYYESDTNIPIDNIGVGDWVVVKSRNGLGVARVLKKAKDLDTVRMQGFKGNVIKQVIAVIDTSKCDKRESDRAKLEDIEKKLEQKAKNAERLTMYRLLAKDNPEFSALLTEYESVKASVYEL
;
A
#
# COMPACT_ATOMS: atom_id res chain seq x y z
N MET A 1 -7.91 -1.95 32.07
CA MET A 1 -7.47 -0.78 31.27
C MET A 1 -6.48 -1.32 30.27
N GLU A 2 -6.70 -1.09 28.99
CA GLU A 2 -5.97 -1.75 27.91
C GLU A 2 -4.91 -0.82 27.31
N PHE A 3 -4.01 -1.37 26.51
CA PHE A 3 -2.86 -0.65 25.98
C PHE A 3 -2.54 -1.04 24.53
N LEU A 4 -2.07 -0.05 23.78
CA LEU A 4 -1.50 -0.23 22.44
C LEU A 4 -0.03 0.16 22.46
N LEU A 5 0.83 -0.71 21.92
CA LEU A 5 2.18 -0.34 21.52
C LEU A 5 2.07 0.25 20.12
N VAL A 6 2.56 1.46 19.93
CA VAL A 6 2.52 2.15 18.64
C VAL A 6 3.89 2.72 18.30
N THR A 7 4.13 2.90 17.02
CA THR A 7 5.32 3.60 16.49
C THR A 7 4.92 4.97 15.95
N TYR A 8 5.76 5.98 16.21
CA TYR A 8 5.79 7.20 15.43
C TYR A 8 6.68 6.99 14.21
N ASP A 9 6.17 7.35 13.03
CA ASP A 9 7.01 7.70 11.90
C ASP A 9 6.69 9.15 11.54
N THR A 10 7.54 10.07 12.01
CA THR A 10 7.43 11.51 11.72
C THR A 10 8.04 11.87 10.38
N SER A 11 8.55 10.89 9.62
CA SER A 11 9.04 11.13 8.28
C SER A 11 7.94 10.77 7.29
N ASP A 12 7.25 11.78 6.75
CA ASP A 12 6.37 11.66 5.58
C ASP A 12 7.12 11.14 4.32
N TYR A 13 8.41 10.80 4.45
CA TYR A 13 9.34 10.71 3.34
C TYR A 13 9.40 9.32 2.68
N TYR A 14 8.99 8.22 3.33
CA TYR A 14 9.21 6.88 2.75
C TYR A 14 8.21 5.79 3.17
N TRP A 15 7.03 5.75 2.55
CA TRP A 15 6.13 4.58 2.62
C TRP A 15 6.07 3.76 1.31
N GLN A 16 7.07 3.88 0.42
CA GLN A 16 7.06 3.10 -0.83
C GLN A 16 7.23 1.59 -0.61
N ASN A 17 7.76 1.12 0.54
CA ASN A 17 8.08 -0.31 0.75
C ASN A 17 7.78 -0.88 2.15
N ASN A 18 6.99 -0.20 3.00
CA ASN A 18 6.61 -0.69 4.34
C ASN A 18 7.77 -0.99 5.32
N THR A 19 9.00 -0.58 5.02
CA THR A 19 10.18 -0.76 5.89
C THR A 19 10.61 0.57 6.50
N PRO A 20 10.62 0.72 7.83
CA PRO A 20 11.11 1.93 8.50
C PRO A 20 12.62 2.13 8.23
N VAL A 21 13.04 3.36 7.94
CA VAL A 21 14.46 3.73 7.69
C VAL A 21 15.27 3.87 8.99
N HIS A 22 14.59 4.07 10.12
CA HIS A 22 15.18 4.07 11.46
C HIS A 22 14.47 3.05 12.34
N ASN A 23 15.11 2.60 13.43
CA ASN A 23 14.39 1.88 14.47
C ASN A 23 13.28 2.80 14.96
N PRO A 24 12.01 2.48 14.70
CA PRO A 24 10.92 3.34 15.12
C PRO A 24 10.93 3.43 16.64
N ASP A 25 10.80 4.63 17.18
CA ASP A 25 10.57 4.76 18.61
C ASP A 25 9.20 4.16 18.95
N GLU A 26 9.20 3.07 19.70
CA GLU A 26 8.00 2.37 20.14
C GLU A 26 7.56 2.90 21.51
N PHE A 27 6.27 3.20 21.64
CA PHE A 27 5.71 3.66 22.91
C PHE A 27 4.39 3.00 23.20
N TRP A 28 4.19 2.65 24.48
CA TRP A 28 2.90 2.23 25.00
C TRP A 28 1.98 3.43 25.21
N PHE A 29 0.71 3.26 24.85
CA PHE A 29 -0.36 4.20 25.09
C PHE A 29 -1.53 3.49 25.76
N ARG A 30 -2.21 4.21 26.64
CA ARG A 30 -3.48 3.80 27.22
C ARG A 30 -4.54 3.79 26.14
N TYR A 31 -5.37 2.76 26.17
CA TYR A 31 -6.52 2.62 25.31
C TYR A 31 -7.79 2.59 26.15
N TYR A 32 -8.74 3.42 25.76
CA TYR A 32 -10.07 3.46 26.33
C TYR A 32 -11.08 3.31 25.19
N GLU A 33 -11.87 2.25 25.22
CA GLU A 33 -12.96 2.04 24.27
C GLU A 33 -13.95 3.22 24.30
N SER A 34 -14.17 3.84 25.48
CA SER A 34 -15.02 5.03 25.63
C SER A 34 -14.58 6.24 24.82
N ASP A 35 -13.28 6.33 24.49
CA ASP A 35 -12.74 7.49 23.77
C ASP A 35 -12.81 7.28 22.25
N THR A 36 -12.77 6.03 21.80
CA THR A 36 -12.69 5.67 20.38
C THR A 36 -13.98 5.07 19.83
N ASN A 37 -14.90 4.65 20.70
CA ASN A 37 -16.11 3.88 20.38
C ASN A 37 -15.83 2.59 19.59
N ILE A 38 -14.63 2.04 19.74
CA ILE A 38 -14.17 0.83 19.06
C ILE A 38 -13.64 -0.12 20.15
N PRO A 39 -14.01 -1.41 20.16
CA PRO A 39 -13.36 -2.38 21.02
C PRO A 39 -11.92 -2.61 20.59
N ILE A 40 -10.98 -2.76 21.53
CA ILE A 40 -9.55 -3.01 21.19
C ILE A 40 -9.36 -4.28 20.34
N ASP A 41 -10.29 -5.23 20.44
CA ASP A 41 -10.25 -6.48 19.69
C ASP A 41 -10.49 -6.25 18.19
N ASN A 42 -11.18 -5.16 17.84
CA ASN A 42 -11.40 -4.72 16.46
C ASN A 42 -10.23 -3.89 15.91
N ILE A 43 -9.23 -3.56 16.72
CA ILE A 43 -8.00 -2.90 16.27
C ILE A 43 -6.99 -3.95 15.84
N GLY A 44 -6.55 -3.88 14.59
CA GLY A 44 -5.49 -4.70 14.01
C GLY A 44 -4.09 -4.16 14.30
N VAL A 45 -3.10 -5.06 14.23
CA VAL A 45 -1.70 -4.64 14.03
C VAL A 45 -1.60 -4.02 12.64
N GLY A 46 -0.99 -2.85 12.55
CA GLY A 46 -0.87 -2.08 11.32
C GLY A 46 -1.91 -0.96 11.17
N ASP A 47 -2.95 -0.92 12.01
CA ASP A 47 -3.97 0.12 12.01
C ASP A 47 -3.39 1.48 12.40
N TRP A 48 -4.02 2.53 11.89
CA TRP A 48 -3.66 3.91 12.17
C TRP A 48 -4.49 4.45 13.33
N VAL A 49 -3.82 5.12 14.26
CA VAL A 49 -4.44 5.73 15.44
C VAL A 49 -3.93 7.14 15.66
N VAL A 50 -4.79 8.00 16.20
CA VAL A 50 -4.40 9.31 16.72
C VAL A 50 -4.06 9.16 18.19
N VAL A 51 -2.90 9.68 18.56
CA VAL A 51 -2.37 9.59 19.91
C VAL A 51 -2.11 10.97 20.51
N LYS A 52 -2.32 11.09 21.82
CA LYS A 52 -2.03 12.27 22.62
C LYS A 52 -0.89 11.96 23.59
N SER A 53 0.17 12.76 23.50
CA SER A 53 1.32 12.73 24.40
C SER A 53 1.47 14.07 25.13
N ARG A 54 2.51 14.20 25.98
CA ARG A 54 2.87 15.49 26.59
C ARG A 54 3.23 16.56 25.55
N ASN A 55 3.74 16.13 24.39
CA ASN A 55 4.23 17.01 23.34
C ASN A 55 3.15 17.37 22.31
N GLY A 56 1.90 16.94 22.52
CA GLY A 56 0.78 17.20 21.63
C GLY A 56 0.20 15.94 20.99
N LEU A 57 -0.47 16.14 19.85
CA LEU A 57 -1.13 15.11 19.06
C LEU A 57 -0.20 14.56 17.98
N GLY A 58 -0.36 13.28 17.64
CA GLY A 58 0.33 12.66 16.53
C GLY A 58 -0.46 11.49 15.94
N VAL A 59 -0.06 11.05 14.76
CA VAL A 59 -0.56 9.82 14.13
C VAL A 59 0.48 8.73 14.35
N ALA A 60 0.03 7.53 14.68
CA ALA A 60 0.89 6.41 14.97
C ALA A 60 0.30 5.10 14.42
N ARG A 61 1.16 4.11 14.22
CA ARG A 61 0.76 2.79 13.72
C ARG A 61 0.79 1.76 14.84
N VAL A 62 -0.25 0.94 14.94
CA VAL A 62 -0.37 -0.09 15.98
C VAL A 62 0.59 -1.25 15.71
N LEU A 63 1.40 -1.61 16.71
CA LEU A 63 2.34 -2.72 16.65
C LEU A 63 1.90 -3.91 17.49
N LYS A 64 1.39 -3.66 18.71
CA LYS A 64 0.94 -4.70 19.63
C LYS A 64 -0.23 -4.22 20.49
N LYS A 65 -0.98 -5.19 21.01
CA LYS A 65 -2.07 -4.98 21.96
C LYS A 65 -1.73 -5.64 23.29
N ALA A 66 -2.18 -5.03 24.38
CA ALA A 66 -2.11 -5.62 25.72
C ALA A 66 -3.39 -5.31 26.50
N LYS A 67 -3.99 -6.32 27.12
CA LYS A 67 -5.26 -6.19 27.86
C LYS A 67 -5.08 -5.52 29.23
N ASP A 68 -3.87 -5.56 29.77
CA ASP A 68 -3.54 -5.04 31.10
C ASP A 68 -2.06 -4.62 31.20
N LEU A 69 -1.71 -3.99 32.33
CA LEU A 69 -0.39 -3.44 32.58
C LEU A 69 0.66 -4.54 32.83
N ASP A 70 0.24 -5.70 33.35
CA ASP A 70 1.15 -6.81 33.62
C ASP A 70 1.63 -7.44 32.31
N THR A 71 0.75 -7.56 31.33
CA THR A 71 1.07 -7.93 29.94
C THR A 71 2.07 -6.95 29.33
N VAL A 72 1.90 -5.64 29.55
CA VAL A 72 2.85 -4.61 29.09
C VAL A 72 4.22 -4.78 29.76
N ARG A 73 4.25 -5.09 31.06
CA ARG A 73 5.50 -5.31 31.81
C ARG A 73 6.23 -6.59 31.40
N MET A 74 5.49 -7.67 31.14
CA MET A 74 6.05 -8.91 30.59
C MET A 74 6.73 -8.69 29.23
N GLN A 75 6.29 -7.68 28.48
CA GLN A 75 6.92 -7.25 27.22
C GLN A 75 8.13 -6.31 27.42
N GLY A 76 8.62 -6.17 28.65
CA GLY A 76 9.88 -5.46 28.96
C GLY A 76 9.73 -3.99 29.35
N PHE A 77 8.52 -3.43 29.37
CA PHE A 77 8.30 -2.04 29.77
C PHE A 77 8.31 -1.87 31.29
N LYS A 78 9.23 -1.04 31.80
CA LYS A 78 9.44 -0.81 33.24
C LYS A 78 8.85 0.50 33.77
N GLY A 79 8.27 1.32 32.91
CA GLY A 79 7.76 2.65 33.24
C GLY A 79 6.27 2.70 33.55
N ASN A 80 5.74 3.91 33.67
CA ASN A 80 4.32 4.17 33.67
C ASN A 80 3.86 4.61 32.29
N VAL A 81 2.78 4.00 31.80
CA VAL A 81 2.14 4.46 30.56
C VAL A 81 1.33 5.70 30.88
N ILE A 82 1.69 6.83 30.30
CA ILE A 82 1.05 8.15 30.55
C ILE A 82 0.43 8.78 29.31
N LYS A 83 0.71 8.21 28.13
CA LYS A 83 0.19 8.69 26.85
C LYS A 83 -1.10 7.94 26.51
N GLN A 84 -1.95 8.50 25.65
CA GLN A 84 -3.29 7.97 25.38
C GLN A 84 -3.62 7.94 23.89
N VAL A 85 -4.34 6.90 23.45
CA VAL A 85 -4.97 6.83 22.12
C VAL A 85 -6.32 7.53 22.20
N ILE A 86 -6.61 8.41 21.25
CA ILE A 86 -7.83 9.24 21.26
C ILE A 86 -8.73 9.02 20.05
N ALA A 87 -8.24 8.39 18.98
CA ALA A 87 -9.06 8.01 17.83
C ALA A 87 -8.40 6.86 17.04
N VAL A 88 -9.22 6.09 16.32
CA VAL A 88 -8.79 5.13 15.31
C VAL A 88 -9.11 5.72 13.93
N ILE A 89 -8.20 5.57 12.98
CA ILE A 89 -8.32 6.13 11.64
C ILE A 89 -8.70 5.01 10.66
N ASP A 90 -9.84 5.15 10.00
CA ASP A 90 -10.23 4.28 8.89
C ASP A 90 -9.61 4.79 7.58
N THR A 91 -8.58 4.08 7.09
CA THR A 91 -7.91 4.38 5.80
C THR A 91 -8.45 3.57 4.63
N SER A 92 -9.40 2.65 4.84
CA SER A 92 -9.83 1.67 3.83
C SER A 92 -10.26 2.29 2.50
N LYS A 93 -10.94 3.44 2.55
CA LYS A 93 -11.35 4.20 1.35
C LYS A 93 -10.17 4.81 0.61
N CYS A 94 -9.14 5.26 1.33
CA CYS A 94 -7.92 5.78 0.73
C CYS A 94 -7.14 4.66 0.04
N ASP A 95 -6.94 3.55 0.75
CA ASP A 95 -6.20 2.38 0.28
C ASP A 95 -6.85 1.80 -0.98
N LYS A 96 -8.19 1.75 -1.01
CA LYS A 96 -8.94 1.35 -2.22
C LYS A 96 -8.68 2.27 -3.41
N ARG A 97 -8.71 3.60 -3.20
CA ARG A 97 -8.44 4.57 -4.28
C ARG A 97 -7.01 4.45 -4.81
N GLU A 98 -6.05 4.14 -3.95
CA GLU A 98 -4.66 3.90 -4.37
C GLU A 98 -4.53 2.63 -5.22
N SER A 99 -5.12 1.52 -4.75
CA SER A 99 -5.16 0.27 -5.52
C SER A 99 -5.86 0.45 -6.87
N ASP A 100 -6.98 1.17 -6.90
CA ASP A 100 -7.74 1.41 -8.14
C ASP A 100 -6.95 2.29 -9.12
N ARG A 101 -6.22 3.32 -8.64
CA ARG A 101 -5.32 4.12 -9.48
C ARG A 101 -4.20 3.29 -10.10
N ALA A 102 -3.55 2.44 -9.31
CA ALA A 102 -2.49 1.56 -9.80
C ALA A 102 -2.99 0.59 -10.89
N LYS A 103 -4.21 0.04 -10.71
CA LYS A 103 -4.85 -0.81 -11.72
C LYS A 103 -5.19 -0.04 -13.00
N LEU A 104 -5.71 1.17 -12.87
CA LEU A 104 -6.02 2.02 -14.02
C LEU A 104 -4.75 2.33 -14.83
N GLU A 105 -3.66 2.70 -14.16
CA GLU A 105 -2.39 2.99 -14.83
C GLU A 105 -1.83 1.77 -15.59
N ASP A 106 -1.92 0.56 -15.00
CA ASP A 106 -1.53 -0.67 -15.68
C ASP A 106 -2.41 -0.97 -16.91
N ILE A 107 -3.73 -0.77 -16.78
CA ILE A 107 -4.67 -0.93 -17.90
C ILE A 107 -4.36 0.08 -19.01
N GLU A 108 -4.14 1.35 -18.68
CA GLU A 108 -3.80 2.41 -19.64
C GLU A 108 -2.52 2.08 -20.39
N LYS A 109 -1.44 1.66 -19.70
CA LYS A 109 -0.19 1.24 -20.33
C LYS A 109 -0.40 0.06 -21.30
N LYS A 110 -1.21 -0.93 -20.91
CA LYS A 110 -1.53 -2.08 -21.76
C LYS A 110 -2.36 -1.66 -22.99
N LEU A 111 -3.31 -0.75 -22.82
CA LEU A 111 -4.12 -0.22 -23.92
C LEU A 111 -3.25 0.57 -24.91
N GLU A 112 -2.40 1.46 -24.41
CA GLU A 112 -1.50 2.27 -25.24
C GLU A 112 -0.52 1.38 -26.03
N GLN A 113 0.06 0.36 -25.39
CA GLN A 113 0.95 -0.58 -26.06
C GLN A 113 0.22 -1.39 -27.15
N LYS A 114 -1.02 -1.82 -26.88
CA LYS A 114 -1.85 -2.51 -27.88
C LYS A 114 -2.21 -1.58 -29.05
N ALA A 115 -2.55 -0.32 -28.78
CA ALA A 115 -2.85 0.67 -29.80
C ALA A 115 -1.62 0.92 -30.71
N LYS A 116 -0.45 1.19 -30.13
CA LYS A 116 0.81 1.36 -30.89
C LYS A 116 1.14 0.14 -31.74
N ASN A 117 0.95 -1.07 -31.21
CA ASN A 117 1.17 -2.30 -31.95
C ASN A 117 0.20 -2.46 -33.13
N ALA A 118 -1.08 -2.10 -32.95
CA ALA A 118 -2.10 -2.15 -33.98
C ALA A 118 -1.88 -1.10 -35.07
N GLU A 119 -1.52 0.13 -34.70
CA GLU A 119 -1.15 1.20 -35.63
C GLU A 119 0.07 0.80 -36.47
N ARG A 120 1.13 0.28 -35.83
CA ARG A 120 2.33 -0.20 -36.52
C ARG A 120 2.00 -1.32 -37.52
N LEU A 121 1.14 -2.27 -37.13
CA LEU A 121 0.72 -3.36 -38.03
C LEU A 121 -0.13 -2.83 -39.19
N THR A 122 -0.99 -1.84 -38.94
CA THR A 122 -1.76 -1.17 -39.99
C THR A 122 -0.84 -0.45 -40.98
N MET A 123 0.18 0.24 -40.48
CA MET A 123 1.20 0.88 -41.31
C MET A 123 1.98 -0.16 -42.14
N TYR A 124 2.39 -1.29 -41.55
CA TYR A 124 3.03 -2.37 -42.31
C TYR A 124 2.15 -2.92 -43.42
N ARG A 125 0.85 -3.12 -43.14
CA ARG A 125 -0.13 -3.58 -44.14
C ARG A 125 -0.33 -2.58 -45.26
N LEU A 126 -0.26 -1.28 -44.99
CA LEU A 126 -0.31 -0.23 -46.01
C LEU A 126 0.93 -0.28 -46.91
N LEU A 127 2.13 -0.33 -46.33
CA LEU A 127 3.38 -0.38 -47.08
C LEU A 127 3.52 -1.65 -47.93
N ALA A 128 2.97 -2.77 -47.46
CA ALA A 128 2.97 -4.04 -48.18
C ALA A 128 2.13 -4.04 -49.46
N LYS A 129 1.15 -3.14 -49.61
CA LYS A 129 0.27 -3.12 -50.79
C LYS A 129 1.02 -2.86 -52.09
N ASP A 130 2.01 -1.97 -52.03
CA ASP A 130 2.72 -1.47 -53.21
C ASP A 130 4.17 -1.96 -53.27
N ASN A 131 4.61 -2.79 -52.31
CA ASN A 131 5.97 -3.33 -52.24
C ASN A 131 5.96 -4.86 -52.02
N PRO A 132 6.25 -5.67 -53.06
CA PRO A 132 6.25 -7.14 -52.98
C PRO A 132 7.26 -7.72 -51.97
N GLU A 133 8.45 -7.13 -51.84
CA GLU A 133 9.46 -7.58 -50.88
C GLU A 133 8.98 -7.33 -49.44
N PHE A 134 8.36 -6.17 -49.21
CA PHE A 134 7.79 -5.84 -47.91
C PHE A 134 6.60 -6.74 -47.55
N SER A 135 5.79 -7.12 -48.55
CA SER A 135 4.67 -8.07 -48.37
C SER A 135 5.14 -9.46 -47.94
N ALA A 136 6.23 -9.96 -48.53
CA ALA A 136 6.83 -11.25 -48.14
C ALA A 136 7.32 -11.22 -46.68
N LEU A 137 8.01 -10.14 -46.29
CA LEU A 137 8.49 -9.96 -44.90
C LEU A 137 7.35 -9.83 -43.89
N LEU A 138 6.26 -9.14 -44.23
CA LEU A 138 5.09 -9.04 -43.36
C LEU A 138 4.42 -10.39 -43.14
N THR A 139 4.35 -11.22 -44.19
CA THR A 139 3.79 -12.58 -44.13
C THR A 139 4.62 -13.48 -43.20
N GLU A 140 5.95 -13.42 -43.31
CA GLU A 140 6.86 -14.14 -42.42
C GLU A 140 6.71 -13.67 -40.96
N TYR A 141 6.67 -12.35 -40.74
CA TYR A 141 6.47 -11.77 -39.41
C TYR A 141 5.16 -12.23 -38.76
N GLU A 142 4.03 -12.21 -39.49
CA GLU A 142 2.74 -12.67 -38.95
C GLU A 142 2.75 -14.18 -38.64
N SER A 143 3.39 -15.00 -39.48
CA SER A 143 3.57 -16.44 -39.25
C SER A 143 4.38 -16.73 -37.98
N VAL A 144 5.52 -16.07 -37.79
CA VAL A 144 6.36 -16.25 -36.59
C VAL A 144 5.65 -15.72 -35.33
N LYS A 145 4.91 -14.63 -35.46
CA LYS A 145 4.14 -14.09 -34.34
C LYS A 145 3.05 -15.07 -33.89
N ALA A 146 2.33 -15.71 -34.81
CA ALA A 146 1.29 -16.68 -34.46
C ALA A 146 1.85 -17.88 -33.68
N SER A 147 2.99 -18.44 -34.12
CA SER A 147 3.61 -19.59 -33.44
C SER A 147 4.15 -19.28 -32.04
N VAL A 148 4.51 -18.02 -31.76
CA VAL A 148 4.99 -17.58 -30.44
C VAL A 148 3.86 -17.43 -29.41
N TYR A 149 2.62 -17.16 -29.83
CA TYR A 149 1.48 -16.90 -28.92
C TYR A 149 0.49 -18.07 -28.80
N GLU A 150 0.71 -19.20 -29.49
CA GLU A 150 -0.07 -20.45 -29.36
C GLU A 150 0.52 -21.47 -28.35
N LEU A 151 1.59 -21.09 -27.63
CA LEU A 151 2.18 -21.81 -26.49
C LEU A 151 1.90 -21.06 -25.16
#